data_AF-A0A2N6A012-F1
#
_entry.id   AF-A0A2N6A012-F1
#
_cell.length_a   1.000
_cell.length_b   1.000
_cell.length_c   1.000
_cell.angle_alpha   90.00
_cell.angle_beta   90.00
_cell.angle_gamma   90.00
#
_symmetry.space_group_name_H-M   'P 1'
#
loop_
_entity.id
_entity.type
_entity.pdbx_description
1 polymer ?
#
loop_
_entity_poly.entity_id
_entity_poly.type
_entity_poly.pdbx_seq_one_letter_code
_entity_poly.pdbx_strand_id
1 'polypeptide(L)'
;MNKLIINDEECYRIKGFKKYHISESGRIYRTDIDTKRSWRTKGKVYINEINVQFRIQNGKLRHGYAPLTDDNGKPRSAPVATLVAITFGLLPKGFNKNRQEIDYKDGNKKNLHYTNLVVKKRRFANTKLTHKDVKQIKNLIKQGIPLRKIALVYGVSEMQIGRIKTGENWNKKRIIKAPEAPFHIEDGRIRKYIATFDRKKTTKGIKKEFTIKRNPKVPTDNQIIGILNGYKLSIKHTNITRAKQIVEKLNDYFFTK
;
A
#
# COMPACT_ATOMS: atom_id res chain seq x y z
N MET A 1 33.15 29.31 -7.76
CA MET A 1 32.82 27.92 -8.14
C MET A 1 33.62 27.61 -9.39
N ASN A 2 34.53 26.64 -9.36
CA ASN A 2 35.32 26.26 -10.55
C ASN A 2 34.41 25.47 -11.49
N LYS A 3 33.69 26.20 -12.35
CA LYS A 3 32.95 25.68 -13.48
C LYS A 3 33.95 25.21 -14.53
N LEU A 4 33.67 24.06 -15.12
CA LEU A 4 34.49 23.50 -16.18
C LEU A 4 33.55 22.95 -17.25
N ILE A 5 33.91 23.09 -18.53
CA ILE A 5 33.09 22.59 -19.64
C ILE A 5 33.78 21.33 -20.19
N ILE A 6 33.07 20.20 -20.19
CA ILE A 6 33.53 18.93 -20.80
C ILE A 6 32.41 18.44 -21.70
N ASN A 7 32.73 18.14 -22.97
CA ASN A 7 31.76 17.63 -23.95
C ASN A 7 30.49 18.50 -24.03
N ASP A 8 30.67 19.83 -24.08
CA ASP A 8 29.59 20.84 -24.14
C ASP A 8 28.63 20.85 -22.94
N GLU A 9 28.98 20.16 -21.84
CA GLU A 9 28.19 20.15 -20.60
C GLU A 9 28.88 20.94 -19.49
N GLU A 10 28.09 21.70 -18.73
CA GLU A 10 28.58 22.35 -17.52
C GLU A 10 28.87 21.33 -16.42
N CYS A 11 30.14 21.28 -16.01
CA CYS A 11 30.64 20.37 -15.01
C CYS A 11 31.08 21.12 -13.75
N TYR A 12 30.65 20.62 -12.59
CA TYR A 12 31.01 21.16 -11.29
C TYR A 12 31.74 20.14 -10.44
N ARG A 13 32.68 20.61 -9.63
CA ARG A 13 33.43 19.77 -8.70
C ARG A 13 32.50 19.16 -7.65
N ILE A 14 32.67 17.87 -7.41
CA ILE A 14 31.85 17.12 -6.45
C ILE A 14 32.38 17.37 -5.02
N LYS A 15 31.50 17.76 -4.10
CA LYS A 15 31.87 17.98 -2.69
C LYS A 15 32.30 16.67 -2.03
N GLY A 16 33.50 16.66 -1.43
CA GLY A 16 34.10 15.47 -0.80
C GLY A 16 34.81 14.51 -1.75
N PHE A 17 34.88 14.86 -3.04
CA PHE A 17 35.52 14.09 -4.11
C PHE A 17 36.29 15.05 -5.03
N LYS A 18 37.35 15.67 -4.51
CA LYS A 18 38.09 16.78 -5.16
C LYS A 18 38.60 16.49 -6.57
N LYS A 19 38.87 15.22 -6.88
CA LYS A 19 39.38 14.76 -8.20
C LYS A 19 38.28 14.60 -9.25
N TYR A 20 37.01 14.78 -8.89
CA TYR A 20 35.87 14.45 -9.73
C TYR A 20 34.99 15.66 -9.99
N HIS A 21 34.51 15.77 -11.23
CA HIS A 21 33.51 16.73 -11.67
C HIS A 21 32.28 15.97 -12.17
N ILE A 22 31.10 16.57 -12.02
CA ILE A 22 29.84 16.00 -12.49
C ILE A 22 29.12 16.99 -13.39
N SER A 23 28.58 16.50 -14.50
CA SER A 23 27.83 17.29 -15.46
C SER A 23 26.35 17.42 -15.10
N GLU A 24 25.66 18.32 -15.80
CA GLU A 24 24.20 18.50 -15.71
C GLU A 24 23.42 17.22 -15.98
N SER A 25 23.89 16.37 -16.91
CA SER A 25 23.28 15.10 -17.30
C SER A 25 23.64 13.93 -16.37
N GLY A 26 24.52 14.16 -15.39
CA GLY A 26 24.97 13.16 -14.43
C GLY A 26 26.14 12.30 -14.88
N ARG A 27 26.88 12.71 -15.93
CA ARG A 27 28.18 12.11 -16.28
C ARG A 27 29.23 12.56 -15.28
N ILE A 28 30.13 11.66 -14.91
CA ILE A 28 31.19 11.95 -13.93
C ILE A 28 32.53 11.84 -14.61
N TYR A 29 33.36 12.85 -14.45
CA TYR A 29 34.70 12.91 -15.00
C TYR A 29 35.73 13.00 -13.88
N ARG A 30 36.74 12.13 -13.94
CA ARG A 30 37.96 12.28 -13.13
C ARG A 30 38.90 13.23 -13.85
N THR A 31 39.37 14.24 -13.13
CA THR A 31 40.21 15.31 -13.67
C THR A 31 41.41 15.55 -12.77
N ASP A 32 42.60 15.66 -13.35
CA ASP A 32 43.86 15.91 -12.63
C ASP A 32 44.27 17.40 -12.67
N ILE A 33 43.32 18.29 -12.41
CA ILE A 33 43.51 19.75 -12.53
C ILE A 33 44.39 20.30 -11.40
N ASP A 34 44.27 19.76 -10.19
CA ASP A 34 44.96 20.25 -8.98
C ASP A 34 46.22 19.43 -8.60
N THR A 35 46.61 18.43 -9.40
CA THR A 35 47.76 17.58 -9.06
C THR A 35 49.07 18.19 -9.56
N LYS A 36 50.12 18.16 -8.72
CA LYS A 36 51.47 18.58 -9.11
C LYS A 36 51.92 17.74 -10.31
N ARG A 37 52.07 18.40 -11.47
CA ARG A 37 52.43 17.73 -12.72
C ARG A 37 53.92 17.46 -12.77
N SER A 38 54.29 16.30 -13.30
CA SER A 38 55.68 16.03 -13.65
C SER A 38 56.00 16.69 -15.00
N TRP A 39 57.29 16.81 -15.32
CA TRP A 39 57.73 17.33 -16.62
C TRP A 39 57.10 16.57 -17.80
N ARG A 40 56.87 15.25 -17.66
CA ARG A 40 56.24 14.39 -18.69
C ARG A 40 54.73 14.60 -18.86
N THR A 41 54.02 15.11 -17.84
CA THR A 41 52.56 15.33 -17.89
C THR A 41 52.20 16.82 -17.99
N LYS A 42 53.19 17.69 -18.06
CA LYS A 42 53.01 19.13 -18.29
C LYS A 42 52.33 19.34 -19.65
N GLY A 43 51.16 19.99 -19.65
CA GLY A 43 50.38 20.32 -20.85
C GLY A 43 49.28 19.33 -21.25
N LYS A 44 49.21 18.11 -20.68
CA LYS A 44 48.13 17.14 -20.97
C LYS A 44 47.02 17.24 -19.92
N VAL A 45 45.78 17.45 -20.35
CA VAL A 45 44.60 17.39 -19.47
C VAL A 45 44.05 15.96 -19.54
N TYR A 46 44.24 15.19 -18.47
CA TYR A 46 43.61 13.87 -18.36
C TYR A 46 42.19 14.02 -17.85
N ILE A 47 41.24 13.64 -18.70
CA ILE A 47 39.82 13.53 -18.39
C ILE A 47 39.45 12.08 -18.64
N ASN A 48 38.95 11.40 -17.61
CA ASN A 48 38.44 10.05 -17.73
C ASN A 48 36.98 10.01 -17.27
N GLU A 49 36.09 9.50 -18.11
CA GLU A 49 34.68 9.34 -17.76
C GLU A 49 34.50 8.08 -16.88
N ILE A 50 33.77 8.26 -15.77
CA ILE A 50 33.43 7.18 -14.84
C ILE A 50 32.05 6.66 -15.16
N ASN A 51 31.97 5.38 -15.53
CA ASN A 51 30.72 4.72 -15.86
C ASN A 51 29.79 4.61 -14.65
N VAL A 52 28.52 5.02 -14.85
CA VAL A 52 27.46 4.86 -13.86
C VAL A 52 26.88 3.46 -13.92
N GLN A 53 26.93 2.74 -12.81
CA GLN A 53 26.44 1.37 -12.70
C GLN A 53 24.97 1.34 -12.27
N PHE A 54 24.11 0.76 -13.10
CA PHE A 54 22.72 0.49 -12.77
C PHE A 54 22.51 -1.01 -12.51
N ARG A 55 21.78 -1.34 -11.44
CA ARG A 55 21.47 -2.74 -11.09
C ARG A 55 19.96 -2.97 -11.12
N ILE A 56 19.57 -4.18 -11.51
CA ILE A 56 18.18 -4.65 -11.42
C ILE A 56 18.07 -5.56 -10.20
N GLN A 57 17.03 -5.35 -9.38
CA GLN A 57 16.74 -6.21 -8.24
C GLN A 57 15.23 -6.38 -8.13
N ASN A 58 14.75 -7.62 -7.97
CA ASN A 58 13.32 -7.96 -7.90
C ASN A 58 12.52 -7.36 -9.07
N GLY A 59 13.07 -7.44 -10.29
CA GLY A 59 12.46 -6.88 -11.50
C GLY A 59 12.39 -5.35 -11.58
N LYS A 60 13.03 -4.63 -10.66
CA LYS A 60 13.03 -3.15 -10.62
C LYS A 60 14.44 -2.59 -10.76
N LEU A 61 14.57 -1.54 -11.59
CA LEU A 61 15.80 -0.78 -11.72
C LEU A 61 16.10 -0.02 -10.43
N ARG A 62 17.31 -0.15 -9.88
CA ARG A 62 17.83 0.61 -8.73
C ARG A 62 18.44 1.94 -9.19
N HIS A 63 18.77 2.81 -8.24
CA HIS A 63 19.51 4.04 -8.55
C HIS A 63 20.89 3.71 -9.13
N GLY A 64 21.40 4.60 -9.98
CA GLY A 64 22.75 4.52 -10.52
C GLY A 64 23.80 4.90 -9.47
N TYR A 65 24.89 4.13 -9.43
CA TYR A 65 26.02 4.36 -8.53
C TYR A 65 27.32 4.50 -9.31
N ALA A 66 28.21 5.37 -8.83
CA ALA A 66 29.55 5.52 -9.38
C ALA A 66 30.61 5.19 -8.31
N PRO A 67 31.64 4.39 -8.65
CA PRO A 67 32.79 4.18 -7.78
C PRO A 67 33.70 5.42 -7.83
N LEU A 68 33.83 6.12 -6.72
CA LEU A 68 34.64 7.33 -6.60
C LEU A 68 35.67 7.17 -5.48
N THR A 69 36.69 8.01 -5.47
CA THR A 69 37.70 8.05 -4.39
C THR A 69 37.52 9.33 -3.60
N ASP A 70 37.24 9.23 -2.31
CA ASP A 70 37.07 10.39 -1.45
C ASP A 70 38.39 11.17 -1.28
N ASP A 71 38.29 12.34 -0.67
CA ASP A 71 39.43 13.24 -0.43
C ASP A 71 40.54 12.60 0.42
N ASN A 72 40.20 11.58 1.21
CA ASN A 72 41.13 10.83 2.06
C ASN A 72 41.74 9.62 1.35
N GLY A 73 41.44 9.43 0.05
CA GLY A 73 41.94 8.31 -0.74
C GLY A 73 41.13 7.02 -0.60
N LYS A 74 40.01 7.01 0.13
CA LYS A 74 39.19 5.80 0.32
C LYS A 74 38.17 5.65 -0.82
N PRO A 75 38.03 4.46 -1.41
CA PRO A 75 37.01 4.20 -2.42
C PRO A 75 35.61 4.21 -1.79
N ARG A 76 34.66 4.86 -2.45
CA ARG A 76 33.24 4.93 -2.05
C ARG A 76 32.34 4.79 -3.28
N SER A 77 31.29 4.00 -3.13
CA SER A 77 30.21 3.96 -4.12
C SER A 77 29.16 5.01 -3.77
N ALA A 78 28.98 6.01 -4.64
CA ALA A 78 28.09 7.13 -4.41
C ALA A 78 26.88 7.09 -5.36
N PRO A 79 25.65 7.35 -4.87
CA PRO A 79 24.46 7.44 -5.71
C PRO A 79 24.52 8.72 -6.57
N VAL A 80 24.52 8.56 -7.89
CA VAL A 80 24.83 9.66 -8.82
C VAL A 80 23.76 10.75 -8.81
N ALA A 81 22.48 10.38 -8.76
CA ALA A 81 21.38 11.34 -8.66
C ALA A 81 21.53 12.26 -7.42
N THR A 82 22.04 11.74 -6.31
CA THR A 82 22.32 12.54 -5.11
C THR A 82 23.48 13.50 -5.32
N LEU A 83 24.52 13.08 -6.04
CA LEU A 83 25.64 13.95 -6.37
C LEU A 83 25.18 15.12 -7.24
N VAL A 84 24.42 14.85 -8.31
CA VAL A 84 23.82 15.89 -9.17
C VAL A 84 22.95 16.83 -8.34
N ALA A 85 22.06 16.29 -7.50
CA ALA A 85 21.18 17.12 -6.68
C ALA A 85 21.93 18.03 -5.69
N ILE A 86 23.06 17.57 -5.14
CA ILE A 86 23.92 18.38 -4.27
C ILE A 86 24.64 19.46 -5.08
N THR A 87 25.24 19.11 -6.22
CA THR A 87 26.09 20.04 -6.99
C THR A 87 25.27 21.15 -7.64
N PHE A 88 24.08 20.84 -8.14
CA PHE A 88 23.18 21.79 -8.77
C PHE A 88 22.17 22.43 -7.79
N GLY A 89 22.36 22.26 -6.48
CA GLY A 89 21.57 22.98 -5.47
C GLY A 89 20.09 22.61 -5.39
N LEU A 90 19.71 21.40 -5.85
CA LEU A 90 18.32 20.92 -5.82
C LEU A 90 17.84 20.50 -4.43
N LEU A 91 18.77 20.23 -3.50
CA LEU A 91 18.41 19.80 -2.15
C LEU A 91 17.99 20.99 -1.27
N PRO A 92 16.81 20.95 -0.63
CA PRO A 92 16.36 22.01 0.26
C PRO A 92 17.24 22.09 1.52
N LYS A 93 17.32 23.28 2.13
CA LYS A 93 17.93 23.45 3.46
C LYS A 93 17.23 22.52 4.46
N GLY A 94 17.98 21.69 5.17
CA GLY A 94 17.44 20.68 6.11
C GLY A 94 17.07 19.33 5.48
N PHE A 95 17.58 19.02 4.28
CA PHE A 95 17.37 17.71 3.65
C PHE A 95 17.70 16.55 4.59
N ASN A 96 16.71 15.71 4.87
CA ASN A 96 16.86 14.55 5.74
C ASN A 96 16.75 13.26 4.93
N LYS A 97 17.87 12.56 4.75
CA LYS A 97 17.98 11.28 4.02
C LYS A 97 17.01 10.19 4.51
N ASN A 98 16.58 10.26 5.78
CA ASN A 98 15.62 9.30 6.32
C ASN A 98 14.20 9.63 5.86
N ARG A 99 13.84 10.92 5.77
CA ARG A 99 12.46 11.36 5.47
C ARG A 99 12.23 11.73 4.00
N GLN A 100 13.29 11.97 3.24
CA GLN A 100 13.24 12.43 1.86
C GLN A 100 14.15 11.58 0.97
N GLU A 101 13.74 11.42 -0.28
CA GLU A 101 14.50 10.74 -1.32
C GLU A 101 14.42 11.50 -2.63
N ILE A 102 15.33 11.17 -3.54
CA ILE A 102 15.36 11.73 -4.89
C ILE A 102 14.58 10.79 -5.79
N ASP A 103 13.59 11.34 -6.46
CA ASP A 103 12.72 10.69 -7.44
C ASP A 103 12.92 11.38 -8.81
N TYR A 104 12.32 10.82 -9.85
CA TYR A 104 12.52 11.23 -11.25
C TYR A 104 11.19 11.67 -11.85
N LYS A 105 11.12 12.85 -12.48
CA LYS A 105 9.85 13.38 -13.05
C LYS A 105 9.29 12.46 -14.12
N ASP A 106 10.16 11.94 -14.97
CA ASP A 106 9.82 11.00 -16.06
C ASP A 106 9.72 9.53 -15.61
N GLY A 107 10.09 9.22 -14.36
CA GLY A 107 10.18 7.85 -13.84
C GLY A 107 11.36 7.02 -14.38
N ASN A 108 12.19 7.57 -15.26
CA ASN A 108 13.35 6.90 -15.83
C ASN A 108 14.61 7.18 -15.00
N LYS A 109 15.05 6.18 -14.24
CA LYS A 109 16.22 6.32 -13.33
C LYS A 109 17.56 6.54 -14.05
N LYS A 110 17.63 6.25 -15.35
CA LYS A 110 18.82 6.51 -16.17
C LYS A 110 18.94 7.98 -16.58
N ASN A 111 17.83 8.71 -16.61
CA ASN A 111 17.84 10.14 -16.90
C ASN A 111 18.24 10.91 -15.63
N LEU A 112 19.55 11.11 -15.46
CA LEU A 112 20.16 11.75 -14.29
C LEU A 112 20.26 13.28 -14.44
N HIS A 113 19.65 13.85 -15.47
CA HIS A 113 19.68 15.28 -15.70
C HIS A 113 19.07 16.05 -14.52
N TYR A 114 19.72 17.12 -14.06
CA TYR A 114 19.31 17.82 -12.84
C TYR A 114 17.85 18.30 -12.90
N THR A 115 17.37 18.75 -14.07
CA THR A 115 15.97 19.19 -14.26
C THR A 115 14.94 18.05 -14.11
N ASN A 116 15.35 16.79 -14.28
CA ASN A 116 14.51 15.61 -14.11
C ASN A 116 14.44 15.14 -12.64
N LEU A 117 15.40 15.54 -11.81
CA LEU A 117 15.45 15.12 -10.41
C LEU A 117 14.49 15.95 -9.55
N VAL A 118 13.76 15.27 -8.66
CA VAL A 118 12.85 15.91 -7.70
C VAL A 118 13.01 15.32 -6.32
N VAL A 119 12.93 16.16 -5.29
CA VAL A 119 12.97 15.71 -3.90
C VAL A 119 11.56 15.37 -3.44
N LYS A 120 11.35 14.13 -3.02
CA LYS A 120 10.06 13.63 -2.56
C LYS A 120 10.16 13.13 -1.12
N LYS A 121 9.05 13.16 -0.39
CA LYS A 121 8.99 12.53 0.93
C LYS A 121 9.02 11.01 0.77
N ARG A 122 9.92 10.36 1.51
CA ARG A 122 9.96 8.89 1.61
C ARG A 122 8.64 8.40 2.17
N ARG A 123 8.00 7.48 1.44
CA ARG A 123 6.86 6.72 1.96
C ARG A 123 7.40 5.48 2.63
N PHE A 124 7.25 5.42 3.96
CA PHE A 124 7.61 4.23 4.71
C PHE A 124 6.50 3.17 4.58
N ALA A 125 6.85 1.90 4.75
CA ALA A 125 5.84 0.88 5.01
C ALA A 125 5.07 1.26 6.28
N ASN A 126 3.75 1.02 6.31
CA ASN A 126 2.86 1.33 7.43
C ASN A 126 2.60 2.84 7.68
N THR A 127 2.86 3.70 6.70
CA THR A 127 2.49 5.12 6.84
C THR A 127 0.96 5.25 6.93
N LYS A 128 0.45 6.01 7.91
CA LYS A 128 -1.00 6.27 8.04
C LYS A 128 -1.53 6.92 6.77
N LEU A 129 -2.57 6.33 6.18
CA LEU A 129 -3.24 6.89 5.00
C LEU A 129 -3.94 8.21 5.35
N THR A 130 -3.85 9.19 4.45
CA THR A 130 -4.62 10.44 4.57
C THR A 130 -5.96 10.34 3.84
N HIS A 131 -6.90 11.26 4.11
CA HIS A 131 -8.15 11.34 3.35
C HIS A 131 -7.94 11.51 1.84
N LYS A 132 -6.89 12.23 1.42
CA LYS A 132 -6.53 12.39 0.00
C LYS A 132 -6.07 11.07 -0.60
N ASP A 133 -5.22 10.33 0.12
CA ASP A 133 -4.77 9.00 -0.30
C ASP A 133 -5.95 8.03 -0.44
N VAL A 134 -6.87 8.01 0.54
CA VAL A 134 -8.07 7.15 0.49
C VAL A 134 -8.96 7.49 -0.70
N LYS A 135 -9.13 8.78 -1.03
CA LYS A 135 -9.90 9.21 -2.22
C LYS A 135 -9.26 8.68 -3.51
N GLN A 136 -7.94 8.79 -3.63
CA GLN A 136 -7.21 8.25 -4.79
C GLN A 136 -7.28 6.72 -4.86
N ILE A 137 -7.10 6.02 -3.74
CA ILE A 137 -7.25 4.56 -3.66
C ILE A 137 -8.63 4.13 -4.17
N LYS A 138 -9.70 4.81 -3.76
CA LYS A 138 -11.07 4.53 -4.25
C LYS A 138 -11.19 4.73 -5.77
N ASN A 139 -10.56 5.77 -6.32
CA ASN A 139 -10.54 5.99 -7.78
C ASN A 139 -9.80 4.87 -8.51
N LEU A 140 -8.63 4.44 -8.02
CA LEU A 140 -7.84 3.35 -8.60
C LEU A 140 -8.60 2.00 -8.55
N ILE A 141 -9.34 1.75 -7.46
CA ILE A 141 -10.22 0.58 -7.36
C ILE A 141 -11.35 0.65 -8.39
N LYS A 142 -11.95 1.84 -8.60
CA LYS A 142 -13.01 2.05 -9.60
C LYS A 142 -12.50 1.82 -11.02
N GLN A 143 -11.23 2.12 -11.29
CA GLN A 143 -10.55 1.85 -12.55
C GLN A 143 -10.18 0.36 -12.74
N GLY A 144 -10.48 -0.52 -11.78
CA GLY A 144 -10.22 -1.96 -11.89
C GLY A 144 -8.78 -2.37 -11.61
N ILE A 145 -7.95 -1.49 -11.03
CA ILE A 145 -6.56 -1.81 -10.72
C ILE A 145 -6.52 -2.86 -9.59
N PRO A 146 -5.71 -3.95 -9.72
CA PRO A 146 -5.61 -4.98 -8.69
C PRO A 146 -5.19 -4.42 -7.32
N LEU A 147 -5.84 -4.89 -6.24
CA LEU A 147 -5.64 -4.38 -4.88
C LEU A 147 -4.18 -4.50 -4.43
N ARG A 148 -3.53 -5.62 -4.74
CA ARG A 148 -2.09 -5.85 -4.50
C ARG A 148 -1.19 -4.76 -5.11
N LYS A 149 -1.50 -4.27 -6.32
CA LYS A 149 -0.72 -3.22 -6.98
C LYS A 149 -0.90 -1.87 -6.27
N ILE A 150 -2.12 -1.57 -5.86
CA ILE A 150 -2.45 -0.36 -5.09
C ILE A 150 -1.75 -0.40 -3.72
N ALA A 151 -1.83 -1.53 -3.03
CA ALA A 151 -1.19 -1.77 -1.73
C ALA A 151 0.33 -1.49 -1.78
N LEU A 152 1.00 -1.96 -2.83
CA LEU A 152 2.43 -1.72 -3.07
C LEU A 152 2.77 -0.23 -3.26
N VAL A 153 1.92 0.52 -3.98
CA VAL A 153 2.13 1.96 -4.25
C VAL A 153 1.95 2.81 -2.99
N TYR A 154 1.00 2.42 -2.13
CA TYR A 154 0.69 3.15 -0.90
C TYR A 154 1.42 2.62 0.34
N GLY A 155 2.18 1.52 0.22
CA GLY A 155 2.96 0.96 1.33
C GLY A 155 2.10 0.40 2.46
N VAL A 156 0.94 -0.17 2.12
CA VAL A 156 -0.07 -0.71 3.04
C VAL A 156 -0.39 -2.16 2.71
N SER A 157 -1.04 -2.88 3.62
CA SER A 157 -1.43 -4.27 3.35
C SER A 157 -2.60 -4.35 2.37
N GLU A 158 -2.66 -5.43 1.58
CA GLU A 158 -3.80 -5.67 0.67
C GLU A 158 -5.12 -5.73 1.43
N MET A 159 -5.11 -6.29 2.63
CA MET A 159 -6.25 -6.30 3.54
C MET A 159 -6.72 -4.88 3.89
N GLN A 160 -5.82 -3.92 4.13
CA GLN A 160 -6.20 -2.52 4.40
C GLN A 160 -6.89 -1.89 3.20
N ILE A 161 -6.41 -2.14 1.98
CA ILE A 161 -7.08 -1.68 0.76
C ILE A 161 -8.46 -2.35 0.61
N GLY A 162 -8.57 -3.65 0.92
CA GLY A 162 -9.83 -4.38 0.95
C GLY A 162 -10.85 -3.76 1.91
N ARG A 163 -10.43 -3.39 3.13
CA ARG A 163 -11.27 -2.70 4.12
C ARG A 163 -11.73 -1.31 3.67
N ILE A 164 -10.91 -0.61 2.90
CA ILE A 164 -11.29 0.67 2.28
C ILE A 164 -12.32 0.45 1.17
N LYS A 165 -12.15 -0.61 0.38
CA LYS A 165 -13.10 -1.01 -0.69
C LYS A 165 -14.48 -1.36 -0.13
N THR A 166 -14.53 -2.18 0.92
CA THR A 166 -15.80 -2.58 1.55
C THR A 166 -16.44 -1.47 2.38
N GLY A 167 -15.69 -0.38 2.65
CA GLY A 167 -16.13 0.67 3.55
C GLY A 167 -16.15 0.24 5.02
N GLU A 168 -15.42 -0.81 5.39
CA GLU A 168 -15.21 -1.20 6.78
C GLU A 168 -14.34 -0.16 7.51
N ASN A 169 -13.34 0.38 6.81
CA ASN A 169 -12.51 1.49 7.26
C ASN A 169 -12.80 2.76 6.43
N TRP A 170 -12.66 3.93 7.06
CA TRP A 170 -12.82 5.25 6.41
C TRP A 170 -14.20 5.54 5.81
N ASN A 171 -15.24 4.82 6.24
CA ASN A 171 -16.62 5.14 5.94
C ASN A 171 -17.35 5.60 7.22
N LYS A 172 -18.32 6.51 7.09
CA LYS A 172 -19.11 6.98 8.24
C LYS A 172 -20.04 5.88 8.81
N LYS A 173 -20.40 4.89 7.99
CA LYS A 173 -21.27 3.76 8.36
C LYS A 173 -20.74 2.47 7.72
N ARG A 174 -20.66 1.38 8.50
CA ARG A 174 -20.37 0.03 7.98
C ARG A 174 -21.53 -0.44 7.12
N ILE A 175 -21.27 -0.81 5.86
CA ILE A 175 -22.28 -1.41 4.98
C ILE A 175 -22.24 -2.92 5.21
N ILE A 176 -23.03 -3.39 6.18
CA ILE A 176 -23.24 -4.82 6.40
C ILE A 176 -24.40 -5.23 5.48
N LYS A 177 -24.19 -6.20 4.58
CA LYS A 177 -25.29 -6.76 3.79
C LYS A 177 -26.29 -7.41 4.75
N ALA A 178 -27.57 -7.09 4.60
CA ALA A 178 -28.60 -7.70 5.43
C ALA A 178 -28.67 -9.21 5.13
N PRO A 179 -28.86 -10.07 6.15
CA PRO A 179 -29.04 -11.50 5.93
C PRO A 179 -30.33 -11.75 5.13
N GLU A 180 -30.28 -12.73 4.23
CA GLU A 180 -31.40 -13.10 3.36
C GLU A 180 -32.24 -14.22 3.98
N ALA A 181 -33.55 -14.01 4.04
CA ALA A 181 -34.48 -15.01 4.54
C ALA A 181 -34.59 -16.21 3.57
N PRO A 182 -34.86 -17.43 4.08
CA PRO A 182 -35.07 -18.63 3.26
C PRO A 182 -36.29 -18.59 2.34
N PHE A 183 -37.28 -17.75 2.65
CA PHE A 183 -38.50 -17.57 1.87
C PHE A 183 -39.06 -16.16 2.08
N HIS A 184 -40.03 -15.77 1.25
CA HIS A 184 -40.66 -14.45 1.34
C HIS A 184 -41.55 -14.34 2.58
N ILE A 185 -41.42 -13.21 3.30
CA ILE A 185 -42.21 -12.86 4.48
C ILE A 185 -42.59 -11.39 4.34
N GLU A 186 -43.87 -11.07 4.53
CA GLU A 186 -44.42 -9.72 4.39
C GLU A 186 -43.93 -8.78 5.50
N ASP A 187 -43.95 -9.24 6.76
CA ASP A 187 -43.44 -8.44 7.88
C ASP A 187 -41.91 -8.36 7.83
N GLY A 188 -41.40 -7.16 7.56
CA GLY A 188 -39.97 -6.87 7.50
C GLY A 188 -39.21 -7.13 8.82
N ARG A 189 -39.88 -7.07 9.98
CA ARG A 189 -39.26 -7.39 11.29
C ARG A 189 -39.06 -8.88 11.43
N ILE A 190 -40.11 -9.68 11.19
CA ILE A 190 -40.04 -11.14 11.23
C ILE A 190 -39.09 -11.67 10.15
N ARG A 191 -39.11 -11.08 8.95
CA ARG A 191 -38.19 -11.45 7.86
C ARG A 191 -36.72 -11.34 8.26
N LYS A 192 -36.33 -10.21 8.84
CA LYS A 192 -34.95 -10.00 9.31
C LYS A 192 -34.56 -10.99 10.41
N TYR A 193 -35.51 -11.29 11.29
CA TYR A 193 -35.29 -12.21 12.40
C TYR A 193 -35.15 -13.66 11.91
N ILE A 194 -36.02 -14.14 11.03
CA ILE A 194 -35.91 -15.48 10.44
C ILE A 194 -34.62 -15.66 9.64
N ALA A 195 -34.11 -14.59 9.02
CA ALA A 195 -32.84 -14.62 8.30
C ALA A 195 -31.62 -14.91 9.20
N THR A 196 -31.74 -14.77 10.53
CA THR A 196 -30.65 -15.14 11.47
C THR A 196 -30.69 -16.61 11.90
N PHE A 197 -31.69 -17.39 11.48
CA PHE A 197 -31.78 -18.81 11.82
C PHE A 197 -30.91 -19.64 10.88
N ASP A 198 -30.33 -20.71 11.41
CA ASP A 198 -29.74 -21.76 10.59
C ASP A 198 -30.85 -22.47 9.82
N ARG A 199 -30.67 -22.62 8.51
CA ARG A 199 -31.67 -23.22 7.61
C ARG A 199 -31.18 -24.54 7.01
N LYS A 200 -32.01 -25.57 7.06
CA LYS A 200 -31.79 -26.85 6.36
C LYS A 200 -33.03 -27.23 5.55
N LYS A 201 -32.87 -27.49 4.24
CA LYS A 201 -33.97 -27.96 3.40
C LYS A 201 -34.44 -29.34 3.88
N THR A 202 -35.75 -29.53 3.88
CA THR A 202 -36.42 -30.77 4.29
C THR A 202 -37.03 -31.44 3.07
N THR A 203 -37.05 -32.77 3.04
CA THR A 203 -37.54 -33.56 1.89
C THR A 203 -39.06 -33.55 1.74
N LYS A 204 -39.80 -33.13 2.77
CA LYS A 204 -41.27 -33.03 2.76
C LYS A 204 -41.70 -31.63 3.18
N GLY A 205 -42.80 -31.14 2.61
CA GLY A 205 -43.45 -29.85 2.94
C GLY A 205 -44.15 -29.84 4.31
N ILE A 206 -43.53 -30.43 5.32
CA ILE A 206 -44.09 -30.53 6.66
C ILE A 206 -43.97 -29.16 7.32
N LYS A 207 -45.09 -28.64 7.84
CA LYS A 207 -45.10 -27.47 8.72
C LYS A 207 -45.06 -27.97 10.17
N LYS A 208 -44.11 -27.49 10.97
CA LYS A 208 -44.03 -27.79 12.41
C LYS A 208 -43.81 -26.50 13.19
N GLU A 209 -44.63 -26.31 14.21
CA GLU A 209 -44.50 -25.21 15.16
C GLU A 209 -43.10 -25.15 15.77
N PHE A 210 -42.72 -23.94 16.16
CA PHE A 210 -41.48 -23.73 16.88
C PHE A 210 -41.59 -24.31 18.28
N THR A 211 -40.55 -25.02 18.69
CA THR A 211 -40.42 -25.61 20.02
C THR A 211 -39.02 -25.36 20.55
N ILE A 212 -38.87 -25.42 21.88
CA ILE A 212 -37.57 -25.28 22.55
C ILE A 212 -37.08 -26.67 22.92
N LYS A 213 -35.93 -27.06 22.39
CA LYS A 213 -35.18 -28.22 22.87
C LYS A 213 -34.15 -27.77 23.89
N ARG A 214 -34.17 -28.37 25.07
CA ARG A 214 -33.17 -28.15 26.10
C ARG A 214 -32.10 -29.23 26.03
N ASN A 215 -30.84 -28.84 26.22
CA ASN A 215 -29.76 -29.80 26.42
C ASN A 215 -29.71 -30.19 27.91
N PRO A 216 -29.93 -31.47 28.28
CA PRO A 216 -29.93 -31.89 29.68
C PRO A 216 -28.56 -31.75 30.35
N LYS A 217 -27.46 -31.76 29.59
CA LYS A 217 -26.10 -31.60 30.12
C LYS A 217 -25.71 -30.14 30.36
N VAL A 218 -26.29 -29.21 29.60
CA VAL A 218 -25.96 -27.78 29.65
C VAL A 218 -27.27 -26.97 29.62
N PRO A 219 -27.80 -26.57 30.78
CA PRO A 219 -29.11 -25.90 30.89
C PRO A 219 -29.20 -24.56 30.14
N THR A 220 -28.05 -23.95 29.83
CA THR A 220 -27.95 -22.69 29.09
C THR A 220 -27.95 -22.86 27.57
N ASP A 221 -27.77 -24.06 27.02
CA ASP A 221 -27.80 -24.30 25.57
C ASP A 221 -29.22 -24.70 25.13
N ASN A 222 -30.10 -23.70 25.06
CA ASN A 222 -31.46 -23.89 24.56
C ASN A 222 -31.49 -23.71 23.05
N GLN A 223 -32.18 -24.59 22.34
CA GLN A 223 -32.29 -24.52 20.89
C GLN A 223 -33.76 -24.36 20.49
N ILE A 224 -34.08 -23.27 19.79
CA ILE A 224 -35.39 -23.09 19.16
C ILE A 224 -35.35 -23.78 17.82
N ILE A 225 -36.35 -24.63 17.53
CA ILE A 225 -36.43 -25.40 16.28
C ILE A 225 -37.87 -25.37 15.77
N GLY A 226 -38.05 -25.09 14.48
CA GLY A 226 -39.34 -25.16 13.78
C GLY A 226 -39.15 -25.59 12.33
N ILE A 227 -40.24 -25.91 11.64
CA ILE A 227 -40.21 -26.20 10.20
C ILE A 227 -41.26 -25.35 9.49
N LEU A 228 -40.82 -24.54 8.54
CA LEU A 228 -41.65 -23.64 7.76
C LEU A 228 -41.28 -23.73 6.28
N ASN A 229 -42.30 -23.87 5.42
CA ASN A 229 -42.17 -23.82 3.97
C ASN A 229 -41.03 -24.72 3.42
N GLY A 230 -40.89 -25.93 3.99
CA GLY A 230 -39.85 -26.89 3.60
C GLY A 230 -38.45 -26.65 4.20
N TYR A 231 -38.27 -25.65 5.06
CA TYR A 231 -37.02 -25.37 5.76
C TYR A 231 -37.14 -25.68 7.25
N LYS A 232 -36.23 -26.53 7.75
CA LYS A 232 -35.97 -26.65 9.18
C LYS A 232 -35.13 -25.46 9.61
N LEU A 233 -35.68 -24.67 10.52
CA LEU A 233 -35.05 -23.48 11.08
C LEU A 233 -34.59 -23.78 12.51
N SER A 234 -33.37 -23.40 12.85
CA SER A 234 -32.88 -23.49 14.22
C SER A 234 -32.02 -22.32 14.65
N ILE A 235 -32.13 -21.95 15.92
CA ILE A 235 -31.25 -20.94 16.54
C ILE A 235 -30.95 -21.35 17.98
N LYS A 236 -29.71 -21.11 18.42
CA LYS A 236 -29.32 -21.28 19.82
C LYS A 236 -29.64 -20.03 20.62
N HIS A 237 -30.09 -20.20 21.85
CA HIS A 237 -30.43 -19.10 22.74
C HIS A 237 -30.06 -19.45 24.19
N THR A 238 -29.44 -18.50 24.90
CA THR A 238 -28.96 -18.74 26.27
C THR A 238 -30.05 -18.60 27.32
N ASN A 239 -30.90 -17.57 27.18
CA ASN A 239 -31.96 -17.27 28.13
C ASN A 239 -33.28 -17.96 27.75
N ILE A 240 -33.80 -18.78 28.66
CA ILE A 240 -35.00 -19.59 28.42
C ILE A 240 -36.29 -18.76 28.33
N THR A 241 -36.44 -17.72 29.14
CA THR A 241 -37.65 -16.88 29.17
C THR A 241 -37.81 -16.12 27.86
N ARG A 242 -36.70 -15.56 27.35
CA ARG A 242 -36.68 -14.94 26.01
C ARG A 242 -36.93 -15.95 24.91
N ALA A 243 -36.35 -17.16 25.01
CA ALA A 243 -36.59 -18.21 24.02
C ALA A 243 -38.08 -18.59 23.96
N LYS A 244 -38.78 -18.66 25.10
CA LYS A 244 -40.23 -18.89 25.16
C LYS A 244 -41.02 -17.79 24.46
N GLN A 245 -40.73 -16.53 24.78
CA GLN A 245 -41.38 -15.37 24.13
C GLN A 245 -41.14 -15.35 22.62
N ILE A 246 -39.95 -15.75 22.17
CA ILE A 246 -39.64 -15.87 20.74
C ILE A 246 -40.49 -16.97 20.10
N VAL A 247 -40.58 -18.14 20.72
CA VAL A 247 -41.37 -19.26 20.20
C VAL A 247 -42.84 -18.87 20.11
N GLU A 248 -43.38 -18.25 21.16
CA GLU A 248 -44.76 -17.75 21.20
C GLU A 248 -45.01 -16.78 20.04
N LYS A 249 -44.21 -15.70 19.91
CA LYS A 249 -44.34 -14.74 18.80
C LYS A 249 -44.23 -15.37 17.41
N LEU A 250 -43.36 -16.36 17.24
CA LEU A 250 -43.20 -17.05 15.97
C LEU A 250 -44.38 -17.96 15.67
N ASN A 251 -44.90 -18.68 16.67
CA ASN A 251 -46.08 -19.49 16.50
C ASN A 251 -47.31 -18.62 16.25
N ASP A 252 -47.43 -17.50 16.97
CA ASP A 252 -48.50 -16.53 16.79
C ASP A 252 -48.50 -15.90 15.39
N TYR A 253 -47.32 -15.68 14.82
CA TYR A 253 -47.22 -15.09 13.49
C TYR A 253 -47.45 -16.12 12.37
N PHE A 254 -46.95 -17.34 12.54
CA PHE A 254 -46.91 -18.33 11.46
C PHE A 254 -48.02 -19.39 11.52
N PHE A 255 -48.63 -19.63 12.68
CA PHE A 255 -49.49 -20.79 12.91
C PHE A 255 -50.89 -20.45 13.42
N THR A 256 -51.06 -19.38 14.20
CA THR A 256 -52.39 -18.86 14.45
C THR A 256 -52.84 -18.02 13.26
N LYS A 257 -54.01 -18.36 12.75
CA LYS A 257 -54.81 -17.51 11.87
C LYS A 257 -55.88 -16.86 12.73
#